data_AF-D9QIC8-F1
#
_entry.id   AF-D9QIC8-F1
#
_cell.length_a   1.000
_cell.length_b   1.000
_cell.length_c   1.000
_cell.angle_alpha   90.00
_cell.angle_beta   90.00
_cell.angle_gamma   90.00
#
_symmetry.space_group_name_H-M   'P 1'
#
loop_
_entity.id
_entity.type
_entity.pdbx_description
1 polymer ?
#
loop_
_entity_poly.entity_id
_entity_poly.type
_entity_poly.pdbx_seq_one_letter_code
_entity_poly.pdbx_strand_id
1 'polypeptide(L)'
;MMLSTTSGTFPIPPDVAARLPWVPPVPNADAPDYEVLSKALTEWLDESPTHLIDFERLRRWHLVQEDLAAEAASKGVTYQVTADGLD
;
A
#
# COMPACT_ATOMS: atom_id res chain seq x y z
N MET A 1 4.61 -8.83 7.62
CA MET A 1 3.79 -8.23 6.55
C MET A 1 4.67 -8.14 5.30
N MET A 2 4.12 -8.38 4.11
CA MET A 2 4.88 -8.39 2.85
C MET A 2 4.34 -7.29 1.94
N LEU A 3 5.24 -6.56 1.27
CA LEU A 3 4.93 -5.66 0.18
C LEU A 3 5.09 -6.42 -1.14
N SER A 4 4.03 -6.50 -1.93
CA SER A 4 4.10 -7.04 -3.29
C SER A 4 4.24 -5.89 -4.28
N THR A 5 5.22 -6.00 -5.17
CA THR A 5 5.47 -5.08 -6.30
C THR A 5 5.57 -5.90 -7.59
N THR A 6 5.63 -5.25 -8.75
CA THR A 6 5.92 -5.94 -10.02
C THR A 6 7.30 -6.57 -10.06
N SER A 7 8.25 -6.03 -9.30
CA SER A 7 9.63 -6.52 -9.21
C SER A 7 9.83 -7.66 -8.21
N GLY A 8 8.78 -7.99 -7.44
CA GLY A 8 8.81 -9.09 -6.46
C GLY A 8 8.12 -8.75 -5.14
N THR A 9 8.30 -9.64 -4.16
CA THR A 9 7.70 -9.50 -2.83
C THR A 9 8.79 -9.29 -1.79
N PHE A 10 8.65 -8.24 -0.98
CA PHE A 10 9.66 -7.78 -0.03
C PHE A 10 9.09 -7.72 1.39
N PRO A 11 9.85 -8.15 2.42
CA PRO A 11 9.42 -8.02 3.81
C PRO A 11 9.36 -6.54 4.20
N ILE A 12 8.27 -6.13 4.84
CA ILE A 12 8.14 -4.78 5.39
C ILE A 12 8.78 -4.77 6.79
N PRO A 13 9.80 -3.91 7.04
CA PRO A 13 10.40 -3.76 8.35
C PRO A 13 9.38 -3.35 9.42
N PRO A 14 9.53 -3.80 10.69
CA PRO A 14 8.57 -3.50 11.76
C PRO A 14 8.38 -1.99 12.03
N ASP A 15 9.44 -1.21 11.91
CA ASP A 15 9.45 0.25 12.07
C ASP A 15 8.67 0.96 10.96
N VAL A 16 8.75 0.46 9.72
CA VAL A 16 7.94 0.95 8.60
C VAL A 16 6.48 0.54 8.79
N ALA A 17 6.22 -0.73 9.14
CA ALA A 17 4.87 -1.24 9.36
C ALA A 17 4.11 -0.47 10.45
N ALA A 18 4.80 -0.04 11.51
CA ALA A 18 4.22 0.77 12.59
C ALA A 18 3.81 2.18 12.16
N ARG A 19 4.32 2.69 11.03
CA ARG A 19 4.00 4.02 10.48
C ARG A 19 2.91 3.97 9.41
N LEU A 20 2.58 2.79 8.89
CA LEU A 20 1.56 2.65 7.86
C LEU A 20 0.17 2.96 8.44
N PRO A 21 -0.63 3.81 7.78
CA PRO A 21 -2.00 4.01 8.20
C PRO A 21 -2.78 2.71 8.03
N TRP A 22 -3.75 2.47 8.91
CA TRP A 22 -4.68 1.38 8.73
C TRP A 22 -5.73 1.79 7.69
N VAL A 23 -5.86 0.99 6.64
CA VAL A 23 -6.80 1.23 5.55
C VAL A 23 -7.49 -0.10 5.25
N PRO A 24 -8.81 -0.12 5.02
CA PRO A 24 -9.51 -1.33 4.57
C PRO A 24 -8.92 -1.87 3.27
N PRO A 25 -9.04 -3.18 3.00
CA PRO A 25 -8.57 -3.77 1.75
C PRO A 25 -9.22 -3.11 0.53
N VAL A 26 -8.40 -2.82 -0.50
CA VAL A 26 -8.93 -2.36 -1.79
C VAL A 26 -9.63 -3.54 -2.46
N PRO A 27 -10.93 -3.42 -2.82
CA PRO A 27 -11.69 -4.51 -3.41
C PRO A 27 -11.14 -4.87 -4.79
N ASN A 28 -11.01 -6.17 -5.06
CA ASN A 28 -10.66 -6.68 -6.39
C ASN A 28 -11.94 -6.92 -7.20
N ALA A 29 -12.07 -6.27 -8.38
CA ALA A 29 -13.24 -6.38 -9.25
C ALA A 29 -13.58 -7.80 -9.70
N ASP A 30 -12.57 -8.67 -9.77
CA ASP A 30 -12.75 -10.07 -10.17
C ASP A 30 -13.06 -11.01 -8.99
N ALA A 31 -13.07 -10.50 -7.75
CA ALA A 31 -13.32 -11.29 -6.55
C ALA A 31 -14.82 -11.38 -6.22
N PRO A 32 -15.31 -12.53 -5.71
CA PRO A 32 -16.73 -12.75 -5.43
C PRO A 32 -17.29 -11.84 -4.32
N ASP A 33 -16.43 -11.28 -3.48
CA ASP A 33 -16.75 -10.37 -2.38
C ASP A 33 -16.58 -8.88 -2.74
N TYR A 34 -16.36 -8.57 -4.03
CA TYR A 34 -16.14 -7.20 -4.51
C TYR A 34 -17.20 -6.20 -4.01
N GLU A 35 -18.48 -6.50 -4.18
CA GLU A 35 -19.56 -5.57 -3.81
C GLU A 35 -19.56 -5.25 -2.31
N VAL A 36 -19.31 -6.26 -1.48
CA VAL A 36 -19.26 -6.11 -0.02
C VAL A 36 -18.08 -5.25 0.40
N LEU A 37 -16.90 -5.54 -0.15
CA LEU A 37 -15.67 -4.81 0.17
C LEU A 37 -15.69 -3.37 -0.40
N SER A 38 -16.27 -3.17 -1.58
CA SER A 38 -16.44 -1.86 -2.19
C SER A 38 -17.36 -0.97 -1.36
N LYS A 39 -18.49 -1.53 -0.89
CA LYS A 39 -19.37 -0.81 0.03
C LYS A 39 -18.68 -0.47 1.35
N ALA A 40 -17.98 -1.42 1.97
CA ALA A 40 -17.27 -1.20 3.22
C ALA A 40 -16.17 -0.13 3.11
N LEU A 41 -15.41 -0.14 2.00
CA LEU A 41 -14.41 0.90 1.73
C LEU A 41 -15.07 2.27 1.55
N THR A 42 -16.19 2.34 0.83
CA THR A 42 -16.94 3.60 0.62
C THR A 42 -17.48 4.14 1.94
N GLU A 43 -18.12 3.29 2.75
CA GLU A 43 -18.63 3.67 4.07
C GLU A 43 -17.49 4.19 4.97
N TRP A 44 -16.35 3.50 4.99
CA TRP A 44 -15.17 3.97 5.72
C TRP A 44 -14.66 5.32 5.20
N LEU A 45 -14.57 5.54 3.88
CA LEU A 45 -14.15 6.84 3.35
C LEU A 45 -15.11 7.98 3.73
N ASP A 46 -16.41 7.70 3.80
CA ASP A 46 -17.44 8.68 4.15
C ASP A 46 -17.47 9.03 5.65
N GLU A 47 -16.98 8.14 6.53
CA GLU A 47 -16.94 8.35 7.99
C GLU A 47 -16.07 9.54 8.42
N SER A 48 -14.97 9.81 7.71
CA SER A 48 -14.07 10.91 8.04
C SER A 48 -13.20 11.34 6.87
N PRO A 49 -12.99 12.66 6.64
CA PRO A 49 -12.02 13.13 5.65
C PRO A 49 -10.58 12.69 5.93
N THR A 50 -10.24 12.34 7.19
CA THR A 50 -8.92 11.79 7.52
C THR A 50 -8.68 10.42 6.88
N HIS A 51 -9.73 9.63 6.66
CA HIS A 51 -9.62 8.30 6.03
C HIS A 51 -9.18 8.41 4.56
N LEU A 52 -9.64 9.43 3.85
CA LEU A 52 -9.14 9.72 2.49
C LEU A 52 -7.65 10.08 2.50
N ILE A 53 -7.20 10.85 3.50
CA ILE A 53 -5.79 11.21 3.65
C ILE A 53 -4.95 9.95 3.92
N ASP A 54 -5.40 9.09 4.82
CA ASP A 54 -4.74 7.83 5.16
C ASP A 54 -4.67 6.87 3.95
N PHE A 55 -5.76 6.77 3.20
CA PHE A 55 -5.82 6.01 1.96
C PHE A 55 -4.80 6.51 0.93
N GLU A 56 -4.81 7.81 0.64
CA GLU A 56 -3.89 8.42 -0.33
C GLU A 56 -2.44 8.33 0.13
N ARG A 57 -2.17 8.46 1.43
CA ARG A 57 -0.85 8.28 2.02
C ARG A 57 -0.33 6.87 1.80
N LEU A 58 -1.14 5.84 2.08
CA LEU A 58 -0.77 4.44 1.82
C LEU A 58 -0.55 4.19 0.33
N ARG A 59 -1.42 4.72 -0.52
CA ARG A 59 -1.34 4.60 -1.98
C ARG A 59 -0.05 5.22 -2.52
N ARG A 60 0.31 6.43 -2.08
CA ARG A 60 1.55 7.12 -2.50
C ARG A 60 2.79 6.36 -2.05
N TRP A 61 2.82 5.91 -0.80
CA TRP A 61 3.91 5.06 -0.32
C TRP A 61 4.07 3.83 -1.20
N HIS A 62 2.98 3.11 -1.51
CA HIS A 62 3.05 1.93 -2.38
C HIS A 62 3.65 2.23 -3.76
N LEU A 63 3.25 3.34 -4.40
CA LEU A 63 3.81 3.77 -5.69
C LEU A 63 5.30 4.11 -5.60
N VAL A 64 5.73 4.81 -4.55
CA VAL A 64 7.16 5.12 -4.34
C VAL A 64 7.96 3.83 -4.17
N GLN A 65 7.45 2.88 -3.39
CA GLN A 65 8.12 1.60 -3.18
C GLN A 65 8.15 0.74 -4.46
N GLU A 66 7.13 0.82 -5.31
CA GLU A 66 7.09 0.19 -6.63
C GLU A 66 8.23 0.72 -7.52
N ASP A 67 8.38 2.04 -7.60
CA ASP A 67 9.43 2.69 -8.39
C ASP A 67 10.83 2.37 -7.86
N LEU A 68 11.03 2.42 -6.54
CA LEU A 68 12.31 2.08 -5.91
C LEU A 68 12.68 0.59 -6.10
N ALA A 69 11.70 -0.32 -6.03
CA ALA A 69 11.91 -1.74 -6.29
C ALA A 69 12.33 -1.97 -7.75
N ALA A 70 11.65 -1.31 -8.70
CA ALA A 70 11.97 -1.38 -10.12
C ALA A 70 13.37 -0.80 -10.41
N GLU A 71 13.72 0.31 -9.77
CA GLU A 71 15.05 0.92 -9.90
C GLU A 71 16.15 0.00 -9.36
N ALA A 72 15.97 -0.57 -8.17
CA ALA A 72 16.91 -1.52 -7.57
C ALA A 72 17.10 -2.77 -8.44
N ALA A 73 16.01 -3.31 -8.99
CA ALA A 73 16.05 -4.42 -9.94
C ALA A 73 16.84 -4.07 -11.20
N SER A 74 16.64 -2.88 -11.77
CA SER A 74 17.38 -2.41 -12.95
C SER A 74 18.88 -2.25 -12.71
N LYS A 75 19.27 -1.93 -11.47
CA LYS A 75 20.66 -1.76 -11.03
C LYS A 75 21.30 -3.05 -10.52
N GLY A 76 20.54 -4.15 -10.45
CA GLY A 76 21.01 -5.43 -9.91
C GLY A 76 21.37 -5.37 -8.42
N VAL A 77 20.76 -4.47 -7.65
CA VAL A 77 20.99 -4.33 -6.21
C VAL A 77 19.79 -4.85 -5.42
N THR A 78 20.03 -5.32 -4.21
CA THR A 78 18.96 -5.77 -3.31
C THR A 78 18.11 -4.59 -2.88
N TYR A 79 16.80 -4.69 -3.12
CA TYR A 79 15.82 -3.74 -2.63
C TYR A 79 15.44 -4.01 -1.18
N GLN A 80 15.30 -2.94 -0.39
CA GLN A 80 14.80 -2.97 0.98
C GLN A 80 13.68 -1.94 1.10
N VAL A 81 12.53 -2.36 1.66
CA VAL A 81 11.37 -1.49 1.88
C VAL A 81 11.72 -0.40 2.90
N THR A 82 11.34 0.83 2.60
CA THR A 82 11.57 2.02 3.43
C THR A 82 10.25 2.73 3.75
N ALA A 83 10.33 3.79 4.55
CA ALA A 83 9.19 4.66 4.82
C ALA A 83 9.02 5.77 3.76
N ASP A 84 9.80 5.76 2.68
CA ASP A 84 9.77 6.82 1.67
C ASP A 84 8.40 6.89 0.99
N GLY A 85 7.83 8.09 0.92
CA GLY A 85 6.48 8.33 0.41
C GLY A 85 5.37 8.31 1.48
N LEU A 86 5.71 8.14 2.76
CA LEU A 86 4.77 8.29 3.87
C LEU A 86 4.66 9.73 4.40
N ASP A 87 5.46 10.70 3.96
CA ASP A 87 5.40 12.07 4.49
C ASP A 87 4.51 13.02 3.66
#